data_AF-A0A969SB21-F1
#
_entry.id   AF-A0A969SB21-F1
#
_cell.length_a   1.000
_cell.length_b   1.000
_cell.length_c   1.000
_cell.angle_alpha   90.00
_cell.angle_beta   90.00
_cell.angle_gamma   90.00
#
_symmetry.space_group_name_H-M   'P 1'
#
loop_
_entity.id
_entity.type
_entity.pdbx_description
1 polymer ?
#
loop_
_entity_poly.entity_id
_entity_poly.type
_entity_poly.pdbx_seq_one_letter_code
_entity_poly.pdbx_strand_id
1 'polypeptide(L)'
;MINEFSDKIFNLMVEPMARNLHVYQKPCSTYTDLIQYTKLLKGKHDFTAVSLDTLTLFHSVSMEHTCRLQGIEHPGGQNDFGKSWSLVEKDFLKAVMPLTQLPIGCFFHAHET
;
A
#
# COMPACT_ATOMS: atom_id res chain seq x y z
N MET A 1 -18.18 -8.19 35.93
CA MET A 1 -16.86 -8.70 35.52
C MET A 1 -16.41 -7.83 34.37
N ILE A 2 -15.28 -7.16 34.57
CA ILE A 2 -14.39 -6.39 33.68
C ILE A 2 -14.95 -5.93 32.31
N ASN A 3 -14.93 -4.61 32.16
CA ASN A 3 -15.14 -3.84 30.94
C ASN A 3 -13.95 -4.08 29.97
N GLU A 4 -14.12 -4.74 28.81
CA GLU A 4 -13.00 -5.00 27.89
C GLU A 4 -13.24 -4.66 26.41
N PHE A 5 -14.20 -3.79 26.10
CA PHE A 5 -14.21 -3.16 24.78
C PHE A 5 -14.09 -1.65 24.93
N SER A 6 -12.86 -1.21 25.19
CA SER A 6 -12.46 0.20 25.24
C SER A 6 -12.19 0.80 23.85
N ASP A 7 -12.18 -0.02 22.80
CA ASP A 7 -11.81 0.42 21.47
C ASP A 7 -13.02 0.66 20.57
N LYS A 8 -12.95 1.72 19.76
CA LYS A 8 -14.08 2.28 19.02
C LYS A 8 -14.49 1.50 17.76
N ILE A 9 -13.75 0.47 17.34
CA ILE A 9 -14.13 -0.39 16.20
C ILE A 9 -13.65 -1.82 16.44
N PHE A 10 -14.55 -2.78 16.20
CA PHE A 10 -14.25 -4.20 16.10
C PHE A 10 -14.82 -4.71 14.77
N ASN A 11 -13.99 -5.27 13.87
CA ASN A 11 -14.38 -5.61 12.49
C ASN A 11 -13.96 -7.04 12.09
N LEU A 12 -14.92 -7.84 11.61
CA LEU A 12 -14.77 -9.18 11.07
C LEU A 12 -15.75 -9.34 9.88
N MET A 13 -15.29 -9.75 8.68
CA MET A 13 -16.18 -9.88 7.50
C MET A 13 -15.85 -11.08 6.59
N VAL A 14 -16.90 -11.65 5.99
CA VAL A 14 -16.89 -12.78 5.03
C VAL A 14 -17.63 -12.38 3.72
N GLU A 15 -17.54 -11.08 3.34
CA GLU A 15 -18.28 -10.26 2.33
C GLU A 15 -19.67 -9.67 2.73
N PRO A 16 -20.17 -8.55 2.12
CA PRO A 16 -19.52 -7.51 1.32
C PRO A 16 -19.41 -6.16 2.07
N MET A 17 -18.29 -5.49 1.83
CA MET A 17 -17.76 -4.30 2.51
C MET A 17 -18.51 -2.97 2.24
N ALA A 18 -19.82 -2.99 1.95
CA ALA A 18 -20.43 -1.91 1.16
C ALA A 18 -21.75 -1.29 1.69
N ARG A 19 -22.32 -1.67 2.84
CA ARG A 19 -23.60 -1.06 3.24
C ARG A 19 -23.51 0.31 3.90
N ASN A 20 -22.43 0.61 4.63
CA ASN A 20 -22.26 1.90 5.33
C ASN A 20 -20.87 2.53 5.12
N LEU A 21 -20.01 1.90 4.32
CA LEU A 21 -18.69 2.42 3.99
C LEU A 21 -18.81 3.17 2.66
N HIS A 22 -18.96 4.50 2.73
CA HIS A 22 -18.87 5.35 1.55
C HIS A 22 -17.40 5.45 1.12
N VAL A 23 -16.94 4.48 0.32
CA VAL A 23 -15.57 4.46 -0.19
C VAL A 23 -15.55 5.03 -1.60
N TYR A 24 -14.67 6.00 -1.82
CA TYR A 24 -14.28 6.38 -3.18
C TYR A 24 -13.14 5.47 -3.64
N GLN A 25 -13.44 4.54 -4.55
CA GLN A 25 -12.48 3.55 -5.02
C GLN A 25 -11.85 3.98 -6.34
N LYS A 26 -10.53 3.75 -6.45
CA LYS A 26 -9.78 3.90 -7.69
C LYS A 26 -8.83 2.71 -7.88
N PRO A 27 -8.74 2.15 -9.10
CA PRO A 27 -7.71 1.16 -9.41
C PRO A 27 -6.32 1.76 -9.17
N CYS A 28 -5.45 1.00 -8.50
CA CYS A 28 -4.05 1.33 -8.32
C CYS A 28 -3.23 0.15 -8.86
N SER A 29 -2.97 0.15 -10.16
CA SER A 29 -2.36 -0.99 -10.87
C SER A 29 -0.90 -0.74 -11.20
N THR A 30 -0.43 0.51 -11.14
CA THR A 30 0.95 0.87 -11.43
C THR A 30 1.62 1.57 -10.24
N TYR A 31 2.94 1.54 -10.22
CA TYR A 31 3.73 2.32 -9.27
C TYR A 31 3.40 3.82 -9.36
N THR A 32 3.16 4.32 -10.57
CA THR A 32 2.85 5.74 -10.81
C THR A 32 1.48 6.12 -10.26
N ASP A 33 0.49 5.22 -10.33
CA ASP A 33 -0.85 5.46 -9.78
C ASP A 33 -0.77 5.79 -8.29
N LEU A 34 -0.03 4.99 -7.52
CA LEU A 34 0.11 5.20 -6.07
C LEU A 34 0.74 6.56 -5.77
N ILE A 35 1.78 6.94 -6.51
CA ILE A 35 2.42 8.25 -6.36
C ILE A 35 1.45 9.39 -6.70
N GLN A 36 0.65 9.25 -7.75
CA GLN A 36 -0.32 10.27 -8.16
C GLN A 36 -1.45 10.41 -7.14
N TYR A 37 -2.03 9.30 -6.67
CA TYR A 37 -3.07 9.34 -5.64
C TYR A 37 -2.55 9.90 -4.33
N THR A 38 -1.33 9.54 -3.93
CA THR A 38 -0.71 10.12 -2.74
C THR A 38 -0.53 11.62 -2.87
N LYS A 39 -0.16 12.14 -4.05
CA LYS A 39 -0.11 13.58 -4.31
C LYS A 39 -1.48 14.25 -4.21
N LEU A 40 -2.53 13.61 -4.74
CA LEU A 40 -3.90 14.13 -4.62
C LEU A 40 -4.37 14.17 -3.17
N LEU A 41 -4.04 13.14 -2.38
CA LEU A 41 -4.34 13.06 -0.94
C LEU A 41 -3.49 14.02 -0.08
N LYS A 42 -2.42 14.60 -0.62
CA LYS A 42 -1.74 15.74 0.04
C LYS A 42 -2.46 17.07 -0.21
N GLY A 43 -3.35 17.12 -1.20
CA GLY A 43 -4.17 18.28 -1.53
C GLY A 43 -5.38 18.44 -0.60
N LYS A 44 -6.29 19.35 -0.98
CA LYS A 44 -7.53 19.58 -0.22
C LYS A 44 -8.56 18.49 -0.53
N HIS A 45 -9.01 17.78 0.50
CA HIS A 45 -10.07 16.78 0.43
C HIS A 45 -10.74 16.60 1.80
N ASP A 46 -11.88 15.89 1.82
CA ASP A 46 -12.63 15.59 3.04
C ASP A 46 -12.49 14.11 3.49
N PHE A 47 -11.65 13.31 2.81
CA PHE A 47 -11.36 11.94 3.26
C PHE A 47 -10.70 11.93 4.65
N THR A 48 -11.14 11.00 5.49
CA THR A 48 -10.62 10.82 6.86
C THR A 48 -9.66 9.63 6.99
N ALA A 49 -9.61 8.78 5.97
CA ALA A 49 -8.69 7.66 5.87
C ALA A 49 -8.42 7.25 4.42
N VAL A 50 -7.29 6.59 4.20
CA VAL A 50 -6.90 5.88 2.98
C VAL A 50 -6.65 4.41 3.30
N SER A 51 -7.07 3.53 2.39
CA SER A 51 -6.77 2.11 2.43
C SER A 51 -6.09 1.69 1.12
N LEU A 52 -5.03 0.89 1.23
CA LEU A 52 -4.36 0.23 0.10
C LEU A 52 -4.47 -1.29 0.26
N ASP A 53 -5.09 -1.92 -0.73
CA ASP A 53 -5.42 -3.34 -0.77
C ASP A 53 -5.02 -3.94 -2.14
N THR A 54 -4.09 -4.89 -2.26
CA THR A 54 -3.22 -5.48 -1.21
C THR A 54 -1.77 -5.02 -1.37
N LEU A 55 -1.11 -4.77 -0.25
CA LEU A 55 0.29 -4.34 -0.15
C LEU A 55 1.25 -5.38 -0.76
N THR A 56 0.91 -6.68 -0.66
CA THR A 56 1.68 -7.77 -1.27
C THR A 56 1.75 -7.63 -2.79
N LEU A 57 0.63 -7.33 -3.46
CA LEU A 57 0.61 -7.09 -4.91
C LEU A 57 1.38 -5.82 -5.27
N PHE A 58 1.26 -4.77 -4.45
CA PHE A 58 1.99 -3.52 -4.71
C PHE A 58 3.52 -3.69 -4.56
N HIS A 59 3.98 -4.58 -3.69
CA HIS A 59 5.39 -4.96 -3.63
C HIS A 59 5.86 -5.56 -4.97
N SER A 60 5.08 -6.45 -5.59
CA SER A 60 5.37 -6.99 -6.92
C SER A 60 5.40 -5.90 -8.00
N VAL A 61 4.47 -4.94 -7.95
CA VAL A 61 4.47 -3.76 -8.85
C VAL A 61 5.75 -2.93 -8.67
N SER A 62 6.22 -2.76 -7.43
CA SER A 62 7.47 -2.02 -7.13
C SER A 62 8.71 -2.79 -7.60
N MET A 63 8.69 -4.12 -7.49
CA MET A 63 9.74 -4.98 -8.02
C MET A 63 9.85 -4.87 -9.54
N GLU A 64 8.73 -4.99 -10.27
CA GLU A 64 8.71 -4.84 -11.73
C GLU A 64 9.21 -3.45 -12.15
N HIS A 65 8.72 -2.40 -11.48
CA HIS A 65 9.16 -1.03 -11.70
C HIS A 65 10.68 -0.87 -11.52
N THR A 66 11.22 -1.40 -10.42
CA THR A 66 12.67 -1.34 -10.12
C THR A 66 13.48 -2.14 -11.14
N CYS A 67 13.06 -3.37 -11.46
CA CYS A 67 13.74 -4.23 -12.43
C CYS A 67 13.85 -3.57 -13.80
N ARG A 68 12.75 -2.95 -14.26
CA ARG A 68 12.73 -2.17 -15.51
C ARG A 68 13.71 -1.00 -15.47
N LEU A 69 13.81 -0.29 -14.34
CA LEU A 69 14.75 0.83 -14.19
C LEU A 69 16.22 0.38 -14.16
N GLN A 70 16.50 -0.80 -13.60
CA GLN A 70 17.86 -1.36 -13.54
C GLN A 70 18.23 -2.16 -14.80
N GLY A 71 17.29 -2.41 -15.72
CA GLY A 71 17.53 -3.22 -16.92
C GLY A 71 17.76 -4.70 -16.61
N ILE A 72 17.15 -5.22 -15.53
CA ILE A 72 17.23 -6.62 -15.12
C ILE A 72 15.85 -7.28 -15.21
N GLU A 73 15.80 -8.60 -15.37
CA GLU A 73 14.54 -9.36 -15.40
C GLU A 73 13.98 -9.58 -13.99
N HIS A 74 14.83 -10.04 -13.06
CA HIS A 74 14.44 -10.33 -11.69
C HIS A 74 15.65 -10.18 -10.73
N PRO A 75 15.47 -9.70 -9.49
CA PRO A 75 16.58 -9.50 -8.55
C PRO A 75 17.29 -10.81 -8.18
N GLY A 76 16.54 -11.91 -8.10
CA GLY A 76 17.07 -13.24 -7.77
C GLY A 76 18.05 -13.83 -8.80
N GLY A 77 18.08 -13.31 -10.03
CA GLY A 77 19.06 -13.72 -11.06
C GLY A 77 20.41 -13.01 -10.94
N GLN A 78 20.53 -12.03 -10.04
CA GLN A 78 21.73 -11.22 -9.90
C GLN A 78 22.68 -11.82 -8.84
N ASN A 79 23.96 -11.96 -9.19
CA ASN A 79 25.00 -12.34 -8.23
C ASN A 79 25.59 -11.09 -7.56
N ASP A 80 24.76 -10.34 -6.85
CA ASP A 80 25.09 -9.01 -6.30
C ASP A 80 24.96 -8.92 -4.78
N PHE A 81 24.95 -10.08 -4.10
CA PHE A 81 24.80 -10.20 -2.65
C PHE A 81 23.55 -9.48 -2.09
N GLY A 82 22.46 -9.44 -2.86
CA GLY A 82 21.18 -8.89 -2.43
C GLY A 82 21.01 -7.40 -2.69
N LYS A 83 21.95 -6.76 -3.39
CA LYS A 83 21.87 -5.32 -3.72
C LYS A 83 20.61 -4.99 -4.53
N SER A 84 20.24 -5.82 -5.50
CA SER A 84 19.02 -5.64 -6.30
C SER A 84 17.75 -5.76 -5.44
N TRP A 85 17.73 -6.68 -4.47
CA TRP A 85 16.63 -6.78 -3.51
C TRP A 85 16.50 -5.53 -2.63
N SER A 86 17.62 -4.98 -2.14
CA SER A 86 17.60 -3.72 -1.39
C SER A 86 17.13 -2.52 -2.23
N LEU A 87 17.32 -2.54 -3.56
CA LEU A 87 16.78 -1.51 -4.43
C LEU A 87 15.25 -1.60 -4.52
N VAL A 88 14.70 -2.81 -4.64
CA VAL A 88 13.24 -3.04 -4.64
C VAL A 88 12.63 -2.54 -3.34
N GLU A 89 13.23 -2.90 -2.20
CA GLU A 89 12.75 -2.48 -0.87
C GLU A 89 12.74 -0.95 -0.75
N LYS A 90 13.83 -0.29 -1.16
CA LYS A 90 13.92 1.18 -1.14
C LYS A 90 12.86 1.83 -2.03
N ASP A 91 12.62 1.28 -3.21
CA ASP A 91 11.65 1.82 -4.16
C ASP A 91 10.21 1.64 -3.67
N PHE A 92 9.91 0.47 -3.08
CA PHE A 92 8.63 0.19 -2.42
C PHE A 92 8.37 1.15 -1.25
N LEU A 93 9.33 1.28 -0.33
CA LEU A 93 9.21 2.18 0.82
C LEU A 93 9.06 3.65 0.38
N LYS A 94 9.77 4.05 -0.68
CA LYS A 94 9.65 5.40 -1.26
C LYS A 94 8.23 5.70 -1.76
N ALA A 95 7.50 4.71 -2.25
CA ALA A 95 6.12 4.87 -2.69
C ALA A 95 5.11 4.85 -1.54
N VAL A 96 5.32 3.97 -0.55
CA VAL A 96 4.35 3.71 0.52
C VAL A 96 4.50 4.68 1.70
N MET A 97 5.72 5.04 2.10
CA MET A 97 5.95 5.93 3.24
C MET A 97 5.21 7.29 3.13
N PRO A 98 5.11 7.93 1.96
CA PRO A 98 4.37 9.18 1.85
C PRO A 98 2.87 9.06 2.17
N LEU A 99 2.25 7.88 2.05
CA LEU A 99 0.87 7.63 2.46
C LEU A 99 0.72 7.61 3.98
N THR A 100 1.70 7.03 4.69
CA THR A 100 1.69 6.94 6.16
C THR A 100 1.93 8.29 6.84
N GLN A 101 2.44 9.26 6.08
CA GLN A 101 2.69 10.62 6.54
C GLN A 101 1.50 11.56 6.32
N LEU A 102 0.41 11.09 5.71
CA LEU A 102 -0.79 11.90 5.53
C LEU A 102 -1.48 12.15 6.88
N PRO A 103 -2.15 13.30 7.07
CA PRO A 103 -2.86 13.63 8.31
C PRO A 103 -4.24 12.94 8.39
N ILE A 104 -4.33 11.69 7.93
CA ILE A 104 -5.55 10.86 7.90
C ILE A 104 -5.20 9.42 8.31
N GLY A 105 -6.21 8.61 8.64
CA GLY A 105 -5.99 7.19 8.89
C GLY A 105 -5.37 6.50 7.66
N CYS A 106 -4.40 5.61 7.86
CA CYS A 106 -3.78 4.85 6.78
C CYS A 106 -3.86 3.35 7.11
N PHE A 107 -4.53 2.58 6.25
CA PHE A 107 -4.73 1.14 6.42
C PHE A 107 -4.05 0.40 5.26
N PHE A 108 -3.27 -0.61 5.60
CA PHE A 108 -2.69 -1.53 4.61
C PHE A 108 -3.28 -2.91 4.82
N HIS A 109 -3.73 -3.52 3.73
CA HIS A 109 -4.15 -4.90 3.70
C HIS A 109 -3.05 -5.70 3.03
N ALA A 110 -2.63 -6.80 3.62
CA ALA A 110 -1.64 -7.70 3.04
C ALA A 110 -2.13 -9.13 3.19
N HIS A 111 -1.79 -9.96 2.22
CA HIS A 111 -2.01 -11.40 2.31
C HIS A 111 -0.66 -12.10 2.44
N GLU A 112 -0.60 -13.04 3.37
CA GLU A 112 0.43 -14.08 3.35
C GLU A 112 0.04 -15.06 2.25
N THR A 113 0.93 -15.23 1.28
CA THR A 113 0.79 -16.20 0.17
C THR A 113 1.71 -17.38 0.41
#